data_AF-A0A9P8J966-F1
#
_entry.id   AF-A0A9P8J966-F1
#
_cell.length_a   1.000
_cell.length_b   1.000
_cell.length_c   1.000
_cell.angle_alpha   90.00
_cell.angle_beta   90.00
_cell.angle_gamma   90.00
#
_symmetry.space_group_name_H-M   'P 1'
#
loop_
_entity.id
_entity.type
_entity.pdbx_description
1 polymer ?
#
loop_
_entity_poly.entity_id
_entity_poly.type
_entity_poly.pdbx_seq_one_letter_code
_entity_poly.pdbx_strand_id
1 'polypeptide(L)' 'MAPVQFWSTPGLYVKWAARNKPAIFWSIVVGSVGPVMALVVPPMRARFGDGPRPQIPLTYPIPKGPRNPPSGYED' A
#
# COMPACT_ATOMS: atom_id res chain seq x y z
N MET A 1 26.61 19.05 18.67
CA MET A 1 25.43 19.88 18.32
C MET A 1 25.37 20.03 16.80
N ALA A 2 24.19 20.16 16.19
CA ALA A 2 24.12 20.33 14.72
C ALA A 2 24.77 21.67 14.33
N PRO A 3 25.62 21.72 13.29
CA PRO A 3 26.31 22.95 12.89
C PRO A 3 25.36 23.96 12.23
N VAL A 4 24.18 23.51 11.82
CA VAL A 4 23.14 24.31 11.16
C VAL A 4 21.77 23.93 11.68
N GLN A 5 20.84 24.89 11.68
CA GLN A 5 19.43 24.65 11.97
C GLN A 5 18.70 24.20 10.70
N PHE A 6 17.64 23.40 10.88
CA PHE A 6 16.84 22.92 9.74
C PHE A 6 16.19 24.07 8.96
N TRP A 7 15.60 25.04 9.67
CA TRP A 7 14.84 26.14 9.05
C TRP A 7 15.70 27.23 8.39
N SER A 8 17.01 27.26 8.66
CA SER A 8 17.92 28.20 8.00
C SER A 8 18.54 27.59 6.74
N THR A 9 19.03 26.34 6.82
CA THR A 9 19.69 25.65 5.70
C THR A 9 19.32 24.17 5.67
N PRO A 10 18.11 23.81 5.19
CA PRO A 10 17.58 22.45 5.31
C PRO A 10 18.43 21.41 4.57
N GLY A 11 18.96 21.73 3.38
CA GLY A 11 19.81 20.81 2.61
C GLY A 11 21.11 20.44 3.33
N LEU A 12 21.78 21.41 3.95
CA LEU A 12 22.99 21.15 4.75
C LEU A 12 22.67 20.37 6.02
N TYR A 13 21.53 20.65 6.67
CA TYR A 13 21.08 19.89 7.83
C TYR A 13 20.84 18.42 7.48
N VAL A 14 20.14 18.14 6.38
CA VAL A 14 19.90 16.77 5.89
C VAL A 14 21.22 16.05 5.58
N LYS A 15 22.14 16.70 4.86
CA LYS A 15 23.47 16.14 4.57
C LYS A 15 24.30 15.86 5.84
N TRP A 16 24.14 16.68 6.88
CA TRP A 16 24.76 16.45 8.18
C TRP A 16 24.09 15.29 8.92
N ALA A 17 22.76 15.28 9.00
CA ALA A 17 21.96 14.28 9.71
C ALA A 17 22.18 12.88 9.14
N ALA A 18 22.24 12.75 7.82
CA ALA A 18 22.51 11.47 7.14
C ALA A 18 23.85 10.83 7.53
N ARG A 19 24.90 11.65 7.79
CA ARG A 19 26.25 11.17 8.15
C ARG A 19 26.49 11.05 9.65
N ASN A 20 25.95 11.99 10.44
CA ASN A 20 26.23 12.08 11.88
C ASN A 20 25.20 11.37 12.75
N LYS A 21 23.97 11.20 12.25
CA LYS A 21 22.86 10.54 12.95
C LYS A 21 22.14 9.55 12.01
N PRO A 22 22.87 8.56 11.46
CA PRO A 22 22.35 7.70 10.41
C PRO A 22 21.13 6.90 10.84
N ALA A 23 21.12 6.36 12.06
CA ALA A 23 19.99 5.58 12.57
C ALA A 23 18.68 6.38 12.55
N ILE A 24 18.69 7.62 13.08
CA ILE A 24 17.50 8.47 13.14
C ILE A 24 17.08 8.91 11.73
N PHE A 25 18.03 9.41 10.94
CA PHE A 25 17.75 9.93 9.62
C PHE A 25 17.13 8.86 8.71
N TRP A 26 17.76 7.69 8.61
CA TRP A 26 17.29 6.62 7.73
C TRP A 26 16.03 5.92 8.25
N SER A 27 15.82 5.86 9.57
CA SER A 27 14.54 5.36 10.12
C SER A 27 13.36 6.22 9.66
N ILE A 28 13.51 7.55 9.65
CA ILE A 28 12.47 8.46 9.16
C ILE A 28 12.26 8.30 7.66
N VAL A 29 13.34 8.20 6.88
CA VAL A 29 13.25 8.02 5.41
C VAL A 29 12.54 6.71 5.08
N VAL A 30 13.01 5.58 5.61
CA VAL A 30 12.41 4.26 5.33
C VAL A 30 10.98 4.18 5.88
N GLY A 31 10.74 4.71 7.08
CA GLY A 31 9.41 4.75 7.68
C GLY A 31 8.41 5.61 6.89
N SER A 32 8.85 6.72 6.30
CA SER A 32 7.99 7.59 5.50
C SER A 32 7.76 7.08 4.07
N VAL A 33 8.70 6.32 3.50
CA VAL A 33 8.56 5.73 2.17
C VAL A 33 7.34 4.79 2.09
N GLY A 34 7.04 4.03 3.14
CA GLY A 34 5.88 3.13 3.19
C GLY A 34 4.52 3.83 2.96
N PRO A 35 4.13 4.81 3.81
CA PRO A 35 2.89 5.58 3.63
C PRO A 35 2.82 6.32 2.29
N VAL A 36 3.95 6.88 1.81
CA VAL A 36 4.01 7.53 0.50
C VAL A 36 3.68 6.53 -0.62
N MET A 37 4.29 5.35 -0.59
CA MET A 37 4.00 4.30 -1.57
C MET A 37 2.55 3.81 -1.46
N ALA A 38 1.99 3.69 -0.26
CA ALA A 38 0.61 3.26 -0.07
C ALA A 38 -0.40 4.22 -0.74
N LEU A 39 -0.07 5.51 -0.84
CA LEU A 39 -0.91 6.50 -1.53
C LEU A 39 -0.63 6.61 -3.02
N VAL A 40 0.64 6.52 -3.43
CA VAL A 40 1.06 6.76 -4.82
C VAL A 40 0.97 5.51 -5.70
N VAL A 41 1.31 4.34 -5.16
CA VAL A 41 1.43 3.10 -5.95
C VAL A 41 0.08 2.56 -6.44
N PRO A 42 -1.01 2.50 -5.63
CA PRO A 42 -2.29 1.97 -6.10
C PRO A 42 -2.88 2.68 -7.34
N PRO A 43 -3.00 4.03 -7.40
CA PRO A 43 -3.53 4.68 -8.59
C PRO A 43 -2.62 4.51 -9.80
N MET A 44 -1.30 4.38 -9.59
CA MET A 44 -0.34 4.14 -10.66
C MET A 44 -0.47 2.72 -11.22
N ARG A 45 -0.60 1.70 -10.36
CA ARG A 45 -0.87 0.30 -10.77
C ARG A 45 -2.17 0.17 -11.57
N ALA A 46 -3.24 0.84 -11.13
CA ALA A 46 -4.50 0.86 -11.85
C ALA A 46 -4.37 1.45 -13.27
N ARG A 47 -3.54 2.48 -13.46
CA ARG A 47 -3.26 3.08 -14.78
C ARG A 47 -2.46 2.16 -15.70
N PHE A 48 -1.64 1.27 -15.15
CA PHE A 48 -0.88 0.27 -15.90
C PHE A 48 -1.66 -1.03 -16.16
N GLY A 49 -2.96 -1.07 -15.85
CA GLY A 49 -3.82 -2.23 -16.12
C GLY A 49 -3.85 -3.27 -15.00
N ASP A 50 -3.17 -3.03 -13.88
CA ASP A 50 -3.25 -3.86 -12.68
C ASP A 50 -4.42 -3.37 -11.82
N GLY A 51 -5.63 -3.71 -12.28
CA GLY A 51 -6.90 -3.34 -11.67
C GLY A 51 -7.25 -4.14 -10.40
N PRO A 52 -8.38 -3.84 -9.76
CA PRO A 52 -8.83 -4.59 -8.60
C PRO A 52 -9.10 -6.05 -8.98
N ARG A 53 -8.52 -6.96 -8.21
CA ARG A 53 -8.79 -8.40 -8.37
C ARG A 53 -10.23 -8.69 -7.93
N PRO A 54 -10.95 -9.59 -8.62
CA PRO A 54 -12.27 -10.01 -8.18
C PRO A 54 -12.18 -10.65 -6.80
N GLN A 55 -13.21 -10.43 -5.97
CA GLN A 55 -13.30 -11.02 -4.65
C GLN A 55 -13.51 -12.54 -4.78
N ILE A 56 -12.69 -13.32 -4.06
CA ILE A 56 -12.86 -14.77 -3.98
C ILE A 56 -14.14 -15.06 -3.16
N PRO A 57 -14.99 -16.00 -3.59
CA PRO A 57 -16.15 -16.42 -2.80
C PRO A 57 -15.71 -16.90 -1.41
N LEU A 58 -16.25 -16.27 -0.36
CA LEU A 58 -16.00 -16.65 1.03
C LEU A 58 -16.97 -17.74 1.51
N THR A 59 -18.03 -17.97 0.75
CA THR A 59 -19.09 -18.94 1.02
C THR A 59 -19.47 -19.67 -0.25
N TYR A 60 -20.22 -20.76 -0.10
CA TYR A 60 -20.77 -21.48 -1.23
C TYR A 60 -21.60 -20.52 -2.11
N PRO A 61 -21.31 -20.42 -3.42
CA PRO A 61 -22.00 -19.49 -4.31
C PRO A 61 -23.41 -19.98 -4.60
N ILE A 62 -24.36 -19.58 -3.74
CA ILE A 62 -25.77 -19.88 -3.93
C ILE A 62 -26.31 -19.00 -5.08
N PRO A 63 -26.83 -19.58 -6.18
CA PRO A 63 -27.45 -18.82 -7.24
C PRO A 63 -28.61 -17.99 -6.70
N LYS A 64 -28.75 -16.75 -7.18
CA LYS A 64 -29.90 -15.91 -6.85
C LYS A 64 -31.08 -16.37 -7.70
N GLY A 65 -32.22 -16.67 -7.07
CA GLY A 65 -33.46 -16.94 -7.78
C GLY A 65 -34.27 -18.10 -7.20
N PRO A 66 -35.47 -18.36 -7.77
CA PRO A 66 -36.29 -19.48 -7.39
C PRO A 66 -35.64 -20.81 -7.77
N ARG A 67 -35.97 -21.87 -7.02
CA ARG A 67 -35.48 -23.23 -7.28
C ARG A 67 -36.08 -23.75 -8.58
N ASN A 68 -35.23 -24.27 -9.47
CA ASN A 68 -35.66 -25.10 -10.60
C ASN A 68 -35.74 -26.56 -10.13
N PRO A 69 -36.93 -27.21 -10.14
CA PRO A 69 -37.04 -28.62 -9.79
C PRO A 69 -36.17 -29.48 -10.72
N PRO A 70 -35.22 -30.27 -10.20
CA PRO A 70 -34.45 -31.19 -11.03
C PRO A 70 -35.30 -32.39 -11.46
N SER A 71 -34.98 -32.97 -12.62
CA SER A 71 -35.54 -34.24 -13.10
C SER A 71 -34.43 -35.28 -13.23
N GLY A 72 -34.75 -36.55 -12.95
CA GLY A 72 -33.77 -37.65 -12.91
C GLY A 72 -33.20 -37.84 -11.51
N TYR A 73 -32.91 -39.09 -11.13
CA TYR A 73 -32.72 -39.57 -9.73
C TYR A 73 -34.02 -39.67 -8.91
N GLU A 74 -35.14 -39.96 -9.57
CA GLU A 74 -36.30 -40.50 -8.86
C GLU A 74 -36.04 -42.00 -8.62
N ASP A 75 -36.31 -42.50 -7.40
CA ASP A 75 -36.09 -43.90 -7.02
C ASP A 75 -36.81 -44.90 -7.96
#